data_AF-A0A920SM20-F1
#
_entry.id   AF-A0A920SM20-F1
#
_cell.length_a   1.000
_cell.length_b   1.000
_cell.length_c   1.000
_cell.angle_alpha   90.00
_cell.angle_beta   90.00
_cell.angle_gamma   90.00
#
_symmetry.space_group_name_H-M   'P 1'
#
loop_
_entity.id
_entity.type
_entity.pdbx_description
1 polymer ?
#
loop_
_entity_poly.entity_id
_entity_poly.type
_entity_poly.pdbx_seq_one_letter_code
_entity_poly.pdbx_strand_id
1 'polypeptide(L)'
;MVEFVSANPTGPLHLGHGRQAALGDAIASLLEWTGWEVHREFYYNDAGTQIDKLAESVRARYLGLFGREEEIPEGGYHGEYINELAESLAEEFGDQFVLDESKEAVEKIRSFSVRCLREEQDSDLDDFGVHFDEYYLESSLHDNGRVNSTLEALKQTGFVYVHEGATWLKTTAFRGSKGSSDG
;
A
#
# COMPACT_ATOMS: atom_id res chain seq x y z
N MET A 1 -8.32 -11.96 14.11
CA MET A 1 -7.57 -11.33 13.01
C MET A 1 -6.38 -10.59 13.58
N VAL A 2 -5.20 -10.77 12.98
CA VAL A 2 -3.96 -10.06 13.29
C VAL A 2 -3.45 -9.50 11.97
N GLU A 3 -3.47 -8.18 11.84
CA GLU A 3 -2.91 -7.47 10.69
C GLU A 3 -1.51 -6.97 11.02
N PHE A 4 -0.54 -7.21 10.15
CA PHE A 4 0.85 -6.79 10.39
C PHE A 4 1.67 -6.67 9.09
N VAL A 5 2.84 -6.04 9.21
CA VAL A 5 3.70 -5.57 8.11
C VAL A 5 3.05 -4.43 7.30
N SER A 6 1.94 -4.71 6.61
CA SER A 6 1.11 -3.75 5.85
C SER A 6 1.92 -2.64 5.18
N ALA A 7 3.02 -3.03 4.52
CA ALA A 7 3.94 -2.12 3.88
C ALA A 7 3.35 -1.65 2.54
N ASN A 8 3.53 -0.37 2.22
CA ASN A 8 3.11 0.14 0.91
C ASN A 8 3.97 -0.52 -0.18
N PRO A 9 3.39 -0.97 -1.31
CA PRO A 9 4.11 -1.60 -2.40
C PRO A 9 4.82 -0.54 -3.26
N THR A 10 5.77 0.18 -2.64
CA THR A 10 6.55 1.27 -3.25
C THR A 10 8.06 1.06 -3.18
N GLY A 11 8.47 -0.08 -2.62
CA GLY A 11 9.84 -0.57 -2.66
C GLY A 11 9.99 -1.89 -1.88
N PRO A 12 11.17 -2.52 -1.94
CA PRO A 12 11.45 -3.80 -1.28
C PRO A 12 11.27 -3.74 0.24
N LEU A 13 11.10 -4.91 0.87
CA LEU A 13 11.07 -4.96 2.33
C LEU A 13 12.47 -4.70 2.90
N HIS A 14 12.55 -3.88 3.94
CA HIS A 14 13.79 -3.65 4.69
C HIS A 14 13.71 -4.28 6.09
N LEU A 15 14.83 -4.28 6.83
CA LEU A 15 14.92 -4.85 8.19
C LEU A 15 13.83 -4.36 9.16
N GLY A 16 13.37 -3.11 9.02
CA GLY A 16 12.25 -2.59 9.80
C GLY A 16 10.95 -3.37 9.62
N HIS A 17 10.65 -3.85 8.39
CA HIS A 17 9.51 -4.70 8.08
C HIS A 17 9.72 -6.10 8.64
N GLY A 18 10.93 -6.67 8.53
CA GLY A 18 11.25 -7.97 9.13
C GLY A 18 11.02 -8.00 10.65
N ARG A 19 11.32 -6.91 11.36
CA ARG A 19 10.97 -6.78 12.78
C ARG A 19 9.45 -6.80 13.03
N GLN A 20 8.68 -6.11 12.19
CA GLN A 20 7.21 -6.11 12.29
C GLN A 20 6.64 -7.50 11.98
N ALA A 21 7.17 -8.17 10.95
CA ALA A 21 6.83 -9.52 10.56
C ALA A 21 7.03 -10.50 11.72
N ALA A 22 8.23 -10.49 12.33
CA ALA A 22 8.53 -11.34 13.49
C ALA A 22 7.63 -11.06 14.70
N LEU A 23 7.31 -9.79 14.98
CA LEU A 23 6.44 -9.42 16.09
C LEU A 23 4.99 -9.86 15.84
N GLY A 24 4.45 -9.57 14.66
CA GLY A 24 3.07 -9.90 14.30
C GLY A 24 2.85 -11.41 14.27
N ASP A 25 3.78 -12.16 13.68
CA ASP A 25 3.68 -13.62 13.64
C ASP A 25 3.83 -14.25 15.03
N ALA A 26 4.70 -13.72 15.90
CA ALA A 26 4.79 -14.19 17.29
C ALA A 26 3.49 -13.95 18.07
N ILE A 27 2.81 -12.81 17.85
CA ILE A 27 1.50 -12.52 18.46
C ILE A 27 0.44 -13.48 17.91
N ALA A 28 0.38 -13.67 16.59
CA ALA A 28 -0.56 -14.58 15.94
C ALA A 28 -0.39 -16.02 16.46
N SER A 29 0.85 -16.50 16.48
CA SER A 29 1.20 -17.83 16.99
C SER A 29 0.86 -18.03 18.47
N LEU A 30 1.06 -16.99 19.31
CA LEU A 30 0.66 -17.05 20.72
C LEU A 30 -0.86 -17.14 20.88
N LEU A 31 -1.62 -16.39 20.08
CA LEU A 31 -3.08 -16.44 20.09
C LEU A 31 -3.59 -17.82 19.66
N GLU A 32 -3.03 -18.40 18.60
CA GLU A 32 -3.34 -19.78 18.18
C GLU A 32 -3.03 -20.78 19.29
N TRP A 33 -1.86 -20.66 19.92
CA TRP A 33 -1.45 -21.53 21.01
C TRP A 33 -2.38 -21.46 22.23
N THR A 34 -2.97 -20.29 22.49
CA THR A 34 -3.97 -20.11 23.56
C THR A 34 -5.39 -20.53 23.17
N GLY A 35 -5.59 -21.09 21.97
CA GLY A 35 -6.83 -21.69 21.52
C GLY A 35 -7.74 -20.76 20.71
N TRP A 36 -7.25 -19.62 20.24
CA TRP A 36 -8.00 -18.75 19.34
C TRP A 36 -7.87 -19.20 17.89
N GLU A 37 -8.93 -19.01 17.11
CA GLU A 37 -8.84 -19.03 15.65
C GLU A 37 -8.26 -17.70 15.17
N VAL A 38 -7.11 -17.76 14.49
CA VAL A 38 -6.37 -16.59 14.03
C VAL A 38 -6.40 -16.51 12.51
N HIS A 39 -6.56 -15.30 12.01
CA HIS A 39 -6.48 -14.95 10.59
C HIS A 39 -5.40 -13.88 10.47
N ARG A 40 -4.31 -14.19 9.75
CA ARG A 40 -3.20 -13.29 9.47
C ARG A 40 -3.50 -12.54 8.18
N GLU A 41 -3.50 -11.21 8.25
CA GLU A 41 -3.82 -10.36 7.10
C GLU A 41 -2.68 -9.38 6.82
N PHE A 42 -2.35 -9.21 5.54
CA PHE A 42 -1.46 -8.15 5.06
C PHE A 42 -2.32 -7.12 4.31
N TYR A 43 -2.23 -5.86 4.70
CA TYR A 43 -2.91 -4.77 4.00
C TYR A 43 -1.97 -4.01 3.05
N TYR A 44 -2.21 -4.12 1.74
CA TYR A 44 -1.52 -3.32 0.73
C TYR A 44 -2.27 -2.01 0.47
N ASN A 45 -1.62 -0.88 0.78
CA ASN A 45 -2.06 0.41 0.29
C ASN A 45 -1.54 0.67 -1.13
N ASP A 46 -2.22 0.09 -2.12
CA ASP A 46 -1.90 0.16 -3.55
C ASP A 46 -2.61 1.32 -4.28
N ALA A 47 -3.07 2.32 -3.51
CA ALA A 47 -3.72 3.51 -4.03
C ALA A 47 -3.03 4.82 -3.60
N GLY A 48 -3.30 5.90 -4.36
CA GLY A 48 -2.92 7.26 -3.98
C GLY A 48 -1.50 7.69 -4.38
N THR A 49 -1.10 8.85 -3.86
CA THR A 49 0.03 9.64 -4.38
C THR A 49 1.38 8.94 -4.31
N GLN A 50 1.62 8.08 -3.34
CA GLN A 50 2.88 7.32 -3.28
C GLN A 50 3.00 6.34 -4.45
N ILE A 51 1.90 5.69 -4.82
CA ILE A 51 1.87 4.77 -5.96
C ILE A 51 1.99 5.53 -7.28
N ASP A 52 1.40 6.73 -7.35
CA ASP A 52 1.57 7.61 -8.52
C ASP A 52 3.05 8.03 -8.67
N LYS A 53 3.71 8.39 -7.56
CA LYS A 53 5.15 8.73 -7.55
C LYS A 53 6.04 7.55 -7.93
N LEU A 54 5.68 6.33 -7.52
CA LEU A 54 6.36 5.11 -7.97
C LEU A 54 6.25 4.97 -9.50
N ALA A 55 5.04 5.04 -10.05
CA ALA A 55 4.80 4.89 -11.48
C ALA A 55 5.54 5.95 -12.30
N GLU A 56 5.55 7.21 -11.85
CA GLU A 56 6.32 8.30 -12.45
C GLU A 56 7.83 7.99 -12.46
N SER A 57 8.35 7.44 -11.35
CA SER A 57 9.77 7.11 -11.21
C SER A 57 10.21 5.97 -12.11
N VAL A 58 9.40 4.91 -12.18
CA VAL A 58 9.63 3.77 -13.09
C VAL A 58 9.54 4.23 -14.54
N ARG A 59 8.55 5.06 -14.90
CA ARG A 59 8.40 5.61 -16.25
C ARG A 59 9.64 6.41 -16.66
N ALA A 60 10.15 7.29 -15.80
CA ALA A 60 11.35 8.08 -16.10
C ALA A 60 12.58 7.19 -16.40
N ARG A 61 12.78 6.11 -15.63
CA ARG A 61 13.86 5.14 -15.90
C ARG A 61 13.63 4.32 -17.14
N TYR A 62 12.40 3.84 -17.36
CA TYR A 62 12.01 3.10 -18.56
C TYR A 62 12.28 3.91 -19.83
N LEU A 63 11.89 5.19 -19.85
CA LEU A 63 12.17 6.09 -20.98
C LEU A 63 13.66 6.27 -21.24
N GLY A 64 14.46 6.32 -20.17
CA GLY A 64 15.92 6.35 -20.25
C GLY A 64 16.50 5.16 -21.02
N LEU A 65 15.94 3.95 -20.84
CA LEU A 65 16.36 2.74 -21.58
C LEU A 65 16.17 2.88 -23.09
N PHE A 66 15.23 3.72 -23.53
CA PHE A 66 14.95 4.03 -24.93
C PHE A 66 15.53 5.38 -25.39
N GLY A 67 16.48 5.94 -24.64
CA GLY A 67 17.19 7.17 -25.02
C GLY A 67 16.41 8.47 -24.77
N ARG A 68 15.32 8.43 -24.00
CA ARG A 68 14.57 9.61 -23.54
C ARG A 68 14.87 9.86 -22.07
N GLU A 69 15.84 10.73 -21.81
CA GLU A 69 16.17 11.12 -20.44
C GLU A 69 15.07 12.02 -19.85
N GLU A 70 14.41 11.52 -18.83
CA GLU A 70 13.52 12.29 -17.95
C GLU A 70 14.07 12.25 -16.53
N GLU A 71 13.97 13.37 -15.82
CA GLU A 71 14.29 13.41 -14.39
C GLU A 71 13.16 12.77 -13.58
N ILE A 72 13.53 12.00 -12.56
CA ILE A 72 12.56 11.50 -11.57
C ILE A 72 12.00 12.72 -10.83
N PRO A 73 10.67 12.87 -10.74
CA PRO A 73 10.05 14.05 -10.14
C PRO A 73 10.39 14.18 -8.65
N GLU A 74 10.20 15.38 -8.10
CA GLU A 74 10.35 15.61 -6.66
C GLU A 74 9.45 14.67 -5.85
N GLY A 75 10.03 14.05 -4.82
CA GLY A 75 9.35 13.03 -4.01
C GLY A 75 9.19 11.68 -4.71
N GLY A 76 9.78 11.50 -5.89
CA GLY A 76 9.88 10.22 -6.56
C GLY A 76 10.83 9.25 -5.87
N TYR A 77 10.79 8.00 -6.31
CA TYR A 77 11.56 6.91 -5.76
C TYR A 77 12.86 6.74 -6.54
N HIS A 78 13.92 6.39 -5.82
CA HIS A 78 15.25 6.20 -6.37
C HIS A 78 15.83 4.90 -5.84
N GLY A 79 16.72 4.29 -6.61
CA GLY A 79 17.42 3.07 -6.22
C GLY A 79 17.57 2.11 -7.39
N GLU A 80 18.27 1.02 -7.15
CA GLU A 80 18.47 -0.05 -8.13
C GLU A 80 17.15 -0.71 -8.51
N TYR A 81 16.28 -0.99 -7.53
CA TYR A 81 14.95 -1.58 -7.76
C TYR A 81 14.06 -0.79 -8.73
N ILE A 82 14.19 0.54 -8.81
CA ILE A 82 13.44 1.34 -9.80
C ILE A 82 13.97 1.10 -11.22
N ASN A 83 15.28 0.89 -11.36
CA ASN A 83 15.87 0.52 -12.65
C ASN A 83 15.46 -0.92 -13.02
N GLU A 84 15.49 -1.85 -12.06
CA GLU A 84 15.05 -3.25 -12.27
C GLU A 84 13.57 -3.33 -12.70
N LEU A 85 12.70 -2.54 -12.06
CA LEU A 85 11.29 -2.42 -12.48
C LEU A 85 11.17 -1.85 -13.90
N ALA A 86 11.96 -0.83 -14.25
CA ALA A 86 11.96 -0.25 -15.58
C ALA A 86 12.48 -1.21 -16.65
N GLU A 87 13.51 -1.99 -16.34
CA GLU A 87 14.04 -3.06 -17.19
C GLU A 87 12.99 -4.16 -17.40
N SER A 88 12.38 -4.65 -16.32
CA SER A 88 11.30 -5.64 -16.37
C SER A 88 10.09 -5.13 -17.17
N LEU A 89 9.75 -3.85 -17.04
CA LEU A 89 8.69 -3.21 -17.83
C LEU A 89 9.05 -3.18 -19.33
N ALA A 90 10.30 -2.86 -19.66
CA ALA A 90 10.81 -2.87 -21.04
C ALA A 90 10.87 -4.28 -21.63
N GLU A 91 11.17 -5.29 -20.81
CA GLU A 91 11.12 -6.69 -21.20
C GLU A 91 9.69 -7.16 -21.50
N GLU A 92 8.71 -6.78 -20.68
CA GLU A 92 7.31 -7.19 -20.85
C GLU A 92 6.60 -6.44 -21.99
N PHE A 93 6.84 -5.13 -22.12
CA PHE A 93 6.07 -4.25 -23.03
C PHE A 93 6.88 -3.64 -24.18
N GLY A 94 8.19 -3.88 -24.27
CA GLY A 94 9.03 -3.28 -25.29
C GLY A 94 9.05 -1.76 -25.19
N ASP A 95 8.94 -1.06 -26.32
CA ASP A 95 8.93 0.41 -26.42
C ASP A 95 7.50 1.01 -26.42
N GLN A 96 6.47 0.21 -26.12
CA GLN A 96 5.06 0.57 -26.27
C GLN A 96 4.69 1.91 -25.61
N PHE A 97 5.25 2.20 -24.44
CA PHE A 97 4.91 3.41 -23.67
C PHE A 97 5.83 4.61 -23.95
N VAL A 98 6.81 4.48 -24.85
CA VAL A 98 7.83 5.52 -25.05
C VAL A 98 7.22 6.84 -25.55
N LEU A 99 6.20 6.77 -26.40
CA LEU A 99 5.48 7.92 -26.97
C LEU A 99 4.04 8.05 -26.47
N ASP A 100 3.61 7.15 -25.58
CA ASP A 100 2.24 7.11 -25.08
C ASP A 100 2.15 7.81 -23.72
N GLU A 101 1.62 9.03 -23.72
CA GLU A 101 1.35 9.84 -22.53
C GLU A 101 -0.11 9.70 -22.05
N SER A 102 -0.85 8.72 -22.57
CA SER A 102 -2.23 8.50 -22.18
C SER A 102 -2.34 8.04 -20.72
N LYS A 103 -3.50 8.31 -20.11
CA LYS A 103 -3.82 7.79 -18.77
C LYS A 103 -3.79 6.25 -18.73
N GLU A 104 -4.09 5.59 -19.85
CA GLU A 104 -4.05 4.14 -19.93
C GLU A 104 -2.63 3.60 -19.84
N ALA A 105 -1.66 4.24 -20.51
CA ALA A 105 -0.25 3.90 -20.38
C ALA A 105 0.25 4.07 -18.95
N VAL A 106 -0.08 5.21 -18.33
CA VAL A 106 0.26 5.47 -16.92
C VAL A 106 -0.32 4.40 -15.99
N GLU A 107 -1.59 4.02 -16.17
CA GLU A 107 -2.21 2.99 -15.32
C GLU A 107 -1.60 1.60 -15.53
N LYS A 108 -1.18 1.26 -16.76
CA LYS A 108 -0.47 0.00 -17.03
C LYS A 108 0.89 -0.04 -16.33
N ILE A 109 1.67 1.04 -16.42
CA ILE A 109 2.95 1.16 -15.72
C ILE A 109 2.74 1.06 -14.20
N ARG A 110 1.73 1.74 -13.69
CA ARG A 110 1.33 1.73 -12.27
C ARG A 110 0.98 0.32 -11.80
N SER A 111 0.06 -0.34 -12.49
CA SER A 111 -0.39 -1.70 -12.19
C SER A 111 0.75 -2.72 -12.27
N PHE A 112 1.61 -2.61 -13.29
CA PHE A 112 2.80 -3.45 -13.43
C PHE A 112 3.76 -3.26 -12.25
N SER A 113 4.11 -2.02 -11.93
CA SER A 113 5.07 -1.71 -10.87
C SER A 113 4.61 -2.21 -9.50
N VAL A 114 3.32 -2.00 -9.19
CA VAL A 114 2.69 -2.50 -7.96
C VAL A 114 2.70 -4.02 -7.93
N ARG A 115 2.37 -4.68 -9.04
CA ARG A 115 2.35 -6.15 -9.12
C ARG A 115 3.74 -6.72 -8.84
N CYS A 116 4.78 -6.25 -9.51
CA CYS A 116 6.15 -6.74 -9.33
C CYS A 116 6.63 -6.56 -7.89
N LEU A 117 6.42 -5.39 -7.30
CA LEU A 117 6.83 -5.15 -5.91
C LEU A 117 6.06 -6.02 -4.93
N ARG A 118 4.78 -6.28 -5.15
CA ARG A 118 4.02 -7.19 -4.30
C ARG A 118 4.53 -8.62 -4.41
N GLU A 119 4.79 -9.09 -5.63
CA GLU A 119 5.38 -10.42 -5.86
C GLU A 119 6.74 -10.58 -5.14
N GLU A 120 7.58 -9.54 -5.18
CA GLU A 120 8.86 -9.50 -4.45
C GLU A 120 8.65 -9.51 -2.92
N GLN A 121 7.79 -8.62 -2.40
CA GLN A 121 7.50 -8.52 -0.97
C GLN A 121 6.87 -9.80 -0.41
N ASP A 122 5.96 -10.44 -1.16
CA ASP A 122 5.35 -11.71 -0.80
C ASP A 122 6.41 -12.82 -0.74
N SER A 123 7.34 -12.85 -1.71
CA SER A 123 8.47 -13.79 -1.71
C SER A 123 9.42 -13.57 -0.53
N ASP A 124 9.75 -12.30 -0.21
CA ASP A 124 10.60 -11.95 0.93
C ASP A 124 9.99 -12.43 2.26
N LEU A 125 8.67 -12.33 2.40
CA LEU A 125 7.95 -12.80 3.59
C LEU A 125 7.94 -14.32 3.70
N ASP A 126 7.74 -15.01 2.57
CA ASP A 126 7.80 -16.48 2.50
C ASP A 126 9.19 -16.99 2.89
N ASP A 127 10.26 -16.37 2.37
CA ASP A 127 11.65 -16.67 2.72
C ASP A 127 11.95 -16.38 4.20
N PHE A 128 11.27 -15.39 4.78
CA PHE A 128 11.34 -15.07 6.21
C PHE A 128 10.52 -16.03 7.09
N GLY A 129 9.73 -16.93 6.49
CA GLY A 129 8.88 -17.90 7.17
C GLY A 129 7.58 -17.31 7.73
N VAL A 130 7.13 -16.18 7.20
CA VAL A 130 5.89 -15.51 7.59
C VAL A 130 4.88 -15.66 6.46
N HIS A 131 3.75 -16.28 6.78
CA HIS A 131 2.69 -16.54 5.82
C HIS A 131 1.39 -15.84 6.24
N PHE A 132 0.63 -15.36 5.26
CA PHE A 132 -0.64 -14.69 5.46
C PHE A 132 -1.79 -15.52 4.90
N ASP A 133 -2.95 -15.43 5.55
CA ASP A 133 -4.19 -16.06 5.09
C ASP A 133 -4.86 -15.21 3.99
N GLU A 134 -4.73 -13.88 4.10
CA GLU A 134 -5.29 -12.93 3.13
C GLU A 134 -4.33 -11.76 2.89
N TYR A 135 -4.19 -11.39 1.61
CA TYR A 135 -3.56 -10.15 1.16
C TYR A 135 -4.63 -9.21 0.63
N TYR A 136 -4.92 -8.16 1.38
CA TYR A 136 -6.00 -7.24 1.11
C TYR A 136 -5.50 -5.99 0.38
N LEU A 137 -6.21 -5.55 -0.67
CA LEU A 137 -5.83 -4.37 -1.47
C LEU A 137 -6.76 -3.18 -1.19
N GLU A 138 -6.21 -2.00 -0.94
CA GLU A 138 -6.96 -0.74 -0.81
C GLU A 138 -7.78 -0.46 -2.08
N SER A 139 -7.22 -0.70 -3.26
CA SER A 139 -7.92 -0.54 -4.54
C SER A 139 -9.25 -1.33 -4.58
N SER A 140 -9.29 -2.51 -3.96
CA SER A 140 -10.51 -3.33 -3.90
C SER A 140 -11.62 -2.71 -3.05
N LEU A 141 -11.33 -1.80 -2.11
CA LEU A 141 -12.35 -1.11 -1.32
C LEU A 141 -13.15 -0.11 -2.16
N HIS A 142 -12.46 0.57 -3.07
CA HIS A 142 -13.07 1.56 -3.95
C HIS A 142 -13.99 0.92 -4.99
N ASP A 143 -13.62 -0.27 -5.49
CA ASP A 143 -14.41 -1.01 -6.48
C ASP A 143 -15.70 -1.59 -5.90
N ASN A 144 -15.69 -1.93 -4.60
CA ASN A 144 -16.78 -2.67 -3.98
C ASN A 144 -17.93 -1.80 -3.44
N GLY A 145 -17.89 -0.47 -3.61
CA GLY A 145 -18.93 0.46 -3.11
C GLY A 145 -19.11 0.48 -1.58
N ARG A 146 -18.38 -0.38 -0.85
CA ARG A 146 -18.39 -0.51 0.61
C ARG A 146 -17.96 0.80 1.27
N VAL A 147 -16.97 1.50 0.71
CA VAL A 147 -16.53 2.82 1.17
C VAL A 147 -17.68 3.81 1.21
N ASN A 148 -18.47 3.91 0.13
CA ASN A 148 -19.62 4.82 0.09
C ASN A 148 -20.68 4.44 1.13
N SER A 149 -20.96 3.14 1.29
CA SER A 149 -21.94 2.69 2.31
C SER A 149 -21.48 3.00 3.74
N THR A 150 -20.19 2.85 4.05
CA THR A 150 -19.61 3.19 5.35
C THR A 150 -19.61 4.70 5.58
N LEU A 151 -19.28 5.50 4.57
CA LEU A 151 -19.34 6.96 4.66
C LEU A 151 -20.76 7.47 4.89
N GLU A 152 -21.75 6.90 4.21
CA GLU A 152 -23.16 7.25 4.43
C GLU A 152 -23.64 6.81 5.83
N ALA A 153 -23.28 5.61 6.28
CA ALA A 153 -23.56 5.18 7.64
C ALA A 153 -22.93 6.12 8.68
N LEU A 154 -21.67 6.52 8.49
CA LEU A 154 -20.97 7.46 9.38
C LEU A 154 -21.63 8.84 9.39
N LYS A 155 -22.08 9.36 8.24
CA LYS A 155 -22.87 10.60 8.18
C LYS A 155 -24.16 10.52 8.98
N GLN A 156 -24.84 9.36 8.97
CA GLN A 156 -26.07 9.13 9.72
C GLN A 156 -25.85 9.04 11.24
N THR A 157 -24.63 8.76 11.70
CA THR A 157 -24.33 8.70 13.15
C THR A 157 -24.31 10.07 13.84
N GLY A 158 -24.31 11.18 13.08
CA GLY A 158 -24.19 12.53 13.64
C GLY A 158 -22.79 12.89 14.15
N PHE A 159 -21.80 11.99 13.99
CA PHE A 159 -20.40 12.22 14.34
C PHE A 159 -19.54 12.68 13.16
N VAL A 160 -20.13 12.95 12.00
CA VAL A 160 -19.41 13.45 10.82
C VAL A 160 -19.84 14.90 10.55
N TYR A 161 -18.88 15.79 10.29
CA TYR A 161 -19.14 17.19 9.98
C TYR A 161 -18.26 17.68 8.83
N VAL A 162 -18.72 18.69 8.09
CA VAL A 162 -17.92 19.32 7.04
C VAL A 162 -17.21 20.54 7.62
N HIS A 163 -15.91 20.65 7.40
CA HIS A 163 -15.10 21.79 7.79
C HIS A 163 -14.05 22.06 6.71
N GLU A 164 -14.00 23.31 6.23
CA GLU A 164 -13.13 23.74 5.14
C GLU A 164 -13.24 22.89 3.86
N GLY A 165 -14.46 22.45 3.53
CA GLY A 165 -14.72 21.64 2.34
C GLY A 165 -14.34 20.16 2.46
N ALA A 166 -13.70 19.74 3.55
CA ALA A 166 -13.41 18.34 3.87
C ALA A 166 -14.44 17.77 4.86
N THR A 167 -14.67 16.45 4.78
CA THR A 167 -15.54 15.72 5.70
C THR A 167 -14.70 15.15 6.85
N TRP A 168 -15.04 15.50 8.09
CA TRP A 168 -14.30 15.16 9.30
C TRP A 168 -15.12 14.27 10.23
N LEU A 169 -14.45 13.32 10.89
CA LEU A 169 -15.04 12.56 11.99
C LEU A 169 -14.78 13.29 13.33
N LYS A 170 -15.82 13.50 14.12
CA LYS A 170 -15.80 14.13 15.45
C LYS A 170 -15.25 13.17 16.50
N THR A 171 -13.97 12.86 16.41
CA THR A 171 -13.22 11.98 17.33
C THR A 171 -13.27 12.46 18.79
N THR A 172 -13.51 13.75 19.03
CA THR A 172 -13.66 14.34 20.38
C THR A 172 -14.89 13.84 21.12
N ALA A 173 -15.93 13.35 20.43
CA ALA A 173 -17.09 12.74 21.08
C ALA A 173 -16.82 11.33 21.63
N PHE A 174 -15.73 10.68 21.18
CA PHE A 174 -15.33 9.33 21.60
C PHE A 174 -14.24 9.33 22.68
N ARG A 175 -13.70 10.49 23.07
CA ARG A 175 -12.84 10.63 24.24
C ARG A 175 -13.69 10.62 25.53
N GLY A 176 -14.14 9.43 25.92
CA GLY A 176 -14.64 9.19 27.27
C GLY A 176 -13.56 9.53 28.31
N SER A 177 -13.99 10.15 29.41
CA SER A 177 -13.19 10.59 30.56
C SER A 177 -11.96 9.72 30.89
N LYS A 178 -10.75 10.24 30.67
CA LYS A 178 -9.62 9.86 31.52
C LYS A 178 -9.94 10.37 32.93
N GLY A 179 -10.19 9.45 33.85
CA GLY A 179 -10.44 9.78 35.26
C GLY A 179 -9.28 10.59 35.81
N SER A 180 -9.57 11.81 36.25
CA SER A 180 -8.76 12.53 37.22
C SER A 180 -8.98 11.87 38.58
N SER A 181 -8.09 10.97 38.96
CA SER A 181 -7.84 10.67 40.36
C SER A 181 -6.62 11.48 40.80
N ASP A 182 -6.84 12.76 41.09
CA ASP A 182 -5.98 13.49 42.03
C ASP A 182 -6.62 13.30 43.40
N GLY A 183 -5.93 12.52 44.24
CA GLY A 183 -6.11 12.49 45.69
C GLY A 183 -5.03 13.32 46.37
#